data_AF-A0A957ACC0-F1
#
_entry.id   AF-A0A957ACC0-F1
#
_cell.length_a   1.000
_cell.length_b   1.000
_cell.length_c   1.000
_cell.angle_alpha   90.00
_cell.angle_beta   90.00
_cell.angle_gamma   90.00
#
_symmetry.space_group_name_H-M   'P 1'
#
loop_
_entity.id
_entity.type
_entity.pdbx_description
1 polymer ?
#
loop_
_entity_poly.entity_id
_entity_poly.type
_entity_poly.pdbx_seq_one_letter_code
_entity_poly.pdbx_strand_id
1 'polypeptide(L)'
;EYRQMHGLGDMPIVAMMRDYITTIRGLLNAETVSYEGKVVTLKGMKVLGRPVQVPLYLSALGPQMLRLSGELADGVCLNWTTPEHRDWCRERIAGGAAKAGRK
;
A
#
# COMPACT_ATOMS: atom_id res chain seq x y z
N GLU A 1 -13.24 18.49 5.99
CA GLU A 1 -12.60 19.72 6.52
C GLU A 1 -11.08 19.67 6.44
N TYR A 2 -10.35 18.88 7.25
CA TYR A 2 -8.88 18.78 7.18
C TYR A 2 -8.30 18.48 5.78
N ARG A 3 -8.84 17.47 5.08
CA ARG A 3 -8.34 17.10 3.73
C ARG A 3 -8.53 18.20 2.69
N GLN A 4 -9.62 18.96 2.77
CA GLN A 4 -9.86 20.05 1.84
C GLN A 4 -8.92 21.24 2.10
N MET A 5 -8.63 21.53 3.37
CA MET A 5 -7.66 22.57 3.75
C MET A 5 -6.24 22.32 3.22
N HIS A 6 -5.85 21.06 3.04
CA HIS A 6 -4.52 20.68 2.52
C HIS A 6 -4.53 20.31 1.03
N GLY A 7 -5.60 20.61 0.29
CA GLY A 7 -5.69 20.28 -1.15
C GLY A 7 -5.77 18.78 -1.45
N LEU A 8 -6.04 17.94 -0.44
CA LEU A 8 -6.07 16.48 -0.55
C LEU A 8 -7.44 15.91 -0.97
N GLY A 9 -8.43 16.79 -1.17
CA GLY A 9 -9.76 16.50 -1.73
C GLY A 9 -10.43 15.20 -1.25
N ASP A 10 -11.34 14.69 -2.09
CA ASP A 10 -11.96 13.38 -1.94
C ASP A 10 -11.18 12.29 -2.67
N MET A 11 -9.84 12.41 -2.69
CA MET A 11 -8.99 11.43 -3.34
C MET A 11 -9.21 10.04 -2.70
N PRO A 12 -9.47 8.98 -3.48
CA PRO A 12 -9.71 7.64 -2.96
C PRO A 12 -8.40 7.04 -2.43
N ILE A 13 -8.05 7.36 -1.18
CA ILE A 13 -6.74 7.09 -0.57
C ILE A 13 -6.32 5.62 -0.61
N VAL A 14 -7.26 4.71 -0.40
CA VAL A 14 -7.01 3.26 -0.46
C VAL A 14 -6.65 2.82 -1.88
N ALA A 15 -7.29 3.41 -2.90
CA ALA A 15 -6.96 3.13 -4.28
C ALA A 15 -5.62 3.75 -4.68
N MET A 16 -5.35 4.99 -4.26
CA MET A 16 -4.05 5.63 -4.47
C MET A 16 -2.91 4.77 -3.90
N MET A 17 -3.05 4.29 -2.67
CA MET A 17 -2.01 3.47 -2.04
C MET A 17 -1.85 2.09 -2.69
N ARG A 18 -2.94 1.49 -3.20
CA ARG A 18 -2.86 0.26 -4.00
C ARG A 18 -2.03 0.49 -5.25
N ASP A 19 -2.39 1.52 -6.00
CA ASP A 19 -1.73 1.87 -7.25
C ASP A 19 -0.26 2.19 -7.01
N TYR A 20 0.05 2.95 -5.95
CA TYR A 20 1.40 3.32 -5.56
C TYR A 20 2.26 2.11 -5.19
N ILE A 21 1.81 1.23 -4.28
CA ILE A 21 2.59 0.05 -3.87
C ILE A 21 2.84 -0.89 -5.06
N THR A 22 1.84 -1.06 -5.92
CA THR A 22 1.95 -1.93 -7.11
C THR A 22 3.01 -1.38 -8.07
N THR A 23 2.93 -0.09 -8.39
CA THR A 23 3.84 0.54 -9.34
C THR A 23 5.26 0.70 -8.81
N ILE A 24 5.42 1.14 -7.56
CA ILE A 24 6.75 1.35 -6.97
C ILE A 24 7.54 0.04 -6.85
N ARG A 25 6.86 -1.10 -6.58
CA ARG A 25 7.53 -2.41 -6.52
C ARG A 25 8.19 -2.78 -7.85
N GLY A 26 7.46 -2.64 -8.97
CA GLY A 26 8.03 -2.89 -10.30
C GLY A 26 9.16 -1.91 -10.66
N LEU A 27 8.98 -0.63 -10.34
CA LEU A 27 10.00 0.39 -10.59
C LEU A 27 11.29 0.14 -9.78
N LEU A 28 11.18 -0.25 -8.51
CA LEU A 28 12.32 -0.61 -7.67
C LEU A 28 13.06 -1.85 -8.19
N ASN A 29 12.34 -2.79 -8.80
CA ASN A 29 12.93 -3.95 -9.47
C ASN A 29 13.58 -3.62 -10.83
N ALA A 30 13.65 -2.34 -11.23
CA ALA A 30 14.10 -1.89 -12.54
C ALA A 30 13.31 -2.49 -13.72
N GLU A 31 12.05 -2.86 -13.47
CA GLU A 31 11.11 -3.32 -14.49
C GLU A 31 10.57 -2.11 -15.29
N THR A 32 10.15 -2.37 -16.53
CA THR A 32 9.36 -1.39 -17.31
C THR A 32 7.90 -1.54 -16.91
N VAL A 33 7.35 -0.53 -16.24
CA VAL A 33 6.00 -0.56 -15.68
C VAL A 33 5.03 0.21 -16.58
N SER A 34 4.04 -0.50 -17.09
CA SER A 34 2.81 0.05 -17.66
C SER A 34 1.66 -0.35 -16.75
N TYR A 35 0.94 0.63 -16.21
CA TYR A 35 -0.10 0.41 -15.20
C TYR A 35 -1.22 1.44 -15.39
N GLU A 36 -2.47 0.97 -15.37
CA GLU A 36 -3.65 1.81 -15.44
C GLU A 36 -4.53 1.51 -14.22
N GLY A 37 -4.27 2.25 -13.14
CA GLY A 37 -5.02 2.17 -11.89
C GLY A 37 -6.13 3.20 -11.82
N LYS A 38 -6.77 3.28 -10.65
CA LYS A 38 -7.86 4.23 -10.40
C LYS A 38 -7.35 5.66 -10.23
N VAL A 39 -6.11 5.82 -9.78
CA VAL A 39 -5.47 7.11 -9.44
C VAL A 39 -4.15 7.28 -10.17
N VAL A 40 -3.35 6.22 -10.31
CA VAL A 40 -2.04 6.30 -10.99
C VAL A 40 -2.11 5.63 -12.36
N THR A 41 -1.61 6.33 -13.37
CA THR A 41 -1.35 5.78 -14.71
C THR A 41 0.12 5.94 -15.06
N LEU A 42 0.81 4.83 -15.35
CA LEU A 42 2.18 4.80 -15.88
C LEU A 42 2.16 4.15 -17.26
N LYS A 43 2.92 4.71 -18.21
CA LYS A 43 3.03 4.19 -19.57
C LYS A 43 4.50 3.92 -19.89
N GLY A 44 4.92 2.66 -19.82
CA GLY A 44 6.28 2.24 -20.15
C GLY A 44 7.37 2.90 -19.30
N MET A 45 7.07 3.23 -18.05
CA MET A 45 8.00 3.95 -17.16
C MET A 45 9.04 2.99 -16.59
N LYS A 46 10.29 3.44 -16.52
CA LYS A 46 11.40 2.66 -15.93
C LYS A 46 12.35 3.58 -15.17
N VAL A 47 12.80 3.13 -14.00
CA VAL A 47 13.88 3.79 -13.26
C VAL A 47 15.23 3.27 -13.77
N LEU A 48 16.14 4.19 -14.08
CA LEU A 48 17.51 3.86 -14.49
C LEU A 48 18.32 3.48 -13.24
N GLY A 49 18.98 2.32 -13.27
CA GLY A 49 19.75 1.81 -12.15
C GLY A 49 19.68 0.29 -12.05
N ARG A 50 20.27 -0.24 -10.97
CA ARG A 50 20.14 -1.66 -10.62
C ARG A 50 18.87 -1.89 -9.79
N PRO A 51 18.27 -3.09 -9.85
CA PRO A 51 17.16 -3.45 -8.97
C PRO A 51 17.52 -3.24 -7.50
N VAL A 52 16.61 -2.62 -6.75
CA VAL A 52 16.72 -2.36 -5.32
C VAL A 52 15.71 -3.26 -4.60
N GLN A 53 16.20 -4.36 -4.04
CA GLN A 53 15.37 -5.32 -3.31
C GLN A 53 15.19 -4.85 -1.87
N VAL A 54 14.09 -4.15 -1.60
CA VAL A 54 13.71 -3.67 -0.27
C VAL A 54 12.28 -4.08 0.05
N PRO A 55 12.00 -4.51 1.31
CA PRO A 55 10.64 -4.83 1.71
C PRO A 55 9.79 -3.55 1.79
N LEU A 56 8.57 -3.61 1.26
CA LEU A 56 7.63 -2.49 1.28
C LEU A 56 6.72 -2.60 2.49
N TYR A 57 6.86 -1.67 3.43
CA TYR A 57 6.00 -1.58 4.61
C TYR A 57 4.92 -0.53 4.41
N LEU A 58 3.71 -0.81 4.88
CA LEU A 58 2.60 0.13 4.89
C LEU A 58 2.21 0.50 6.32
N SER A 59 2.26 1.79 6.65
CA SER A 59 1.70 2.29 7.90
C SER A 59 0.17 2.39 7.79
N ALA A 60 -0.54 1.69 8.67
CA ALA A 60 -1.99 1.60 8.61
C ALA A 60 -2.62 1.42 9.98
N LEU A 61 -3.67 2.19 10.27
CA LEU A 61 -4.55 2.00 11.43
C LEU A 61 -6.02 1.82 11.03
N GLY A 62 -6.41 2.33 9.86
CA GLY A 62 -7.78 2.19 9.35
C GLY A 62 -8.07 0.79 8.83
N PRO A 63 -9.30 0.26 8.99
CA PRO A 63 -9.62 -1.14 8.67
C PRO A 63 -9.41 -1.50 7.20
N GLN A 64 -9.69 -0.57 6.27
CA GLN A 64 -9.45 -0.79 4.85
C GLN A 64 -7.95 -0.79 4.50
N MET A 65 -7.17 0.08 5.13
CA MET A 65 -5.72 0.17 4.92
C MET A 65 -4.99 -1.06 5.52
N LEU A 66 -5.47 -1.59 6.64
CA LEU A 66 -4.95 -2.82 7.25
C LEU A 66 -5.21 -4.04 6.36
N ARG A 67 -6.37 -4.12 5.71
CA ARG A 67 -6.62 -5.17 4.72
C ARG A 67 -5.73 -4.99 3.49
N LEU A 68 -5.60 -3.76 2.99
CA LEU A 68 -4.73 -3.46 1.85
C LEU A 68 -3.27 -3.82 2.13
N SER A 69 -2.78 -3.54 3.34
CA SER A 69 -1.41 -3.88 3.71
C SER A 69 -1.18 -5.39 3.73
N GLY A 70 -2.12 -6.17 4.28
CA GLY A 70 -2.08 -7.63 4.18
C GLY A 70 -2.09 -8.14 2.73
N GLU A 71 -2.82 -7.47 1.85
CA GLU A 71 -2.87 -7.84 0.42
C GLU A 71 -1.53 -7.58 -0.30
N LEU A 72 -0.88 -6.42 -0.11
CA LEU A 72 0.20 -5.94 -1.00
C LEU A 72 1.56 -5.64 -0.36
N ALA A 73 1.60 -5.37 0.94
CA ALA A 73 2.81 -4.98 1.64
C ALA A 73 3.56 -6.22 2.17
N ASP A 74 4.85 -6.08 2.45
CA ASP A 74 5.69 -7.10 3.09
C ASP A 74 5.61 -7.00 4.62
N GLY A 75 5.10 -5.88 5.13
CA GLY A 75 4.82 -5.69 6.55
C GLY A 75 3.95 -4.48 6.82
N VAL A 76 3.52 -4.35 8.08
CA VAL A 76 2.62 -3.27 8.53
C VAL A 76 3.24 -2.56 9.71
N CYS A 77 3.33 -1.23 9.61
CA CYS A 77 3.79 -0.39 10.70
C CYS A 77 2.56 0.13 11.46
N LEU A 78 2.38 -0.33 12.69
CA LEU A 78 1.36 0.18 13.62
C LEU A 78 1.99 1.22 14.54
N ASN A 79 1.32 2.34 14.78
CA ASN A 79 1.75 3.34 15.75
C ASN A 79 0.78 3.42 16.93
N TRP A 80 1.31 3.60 18.14
CA TRP A 80 0.55 3.82 19.38
C TRP A 80 -0.62 2.85 19.60
N THR A 81 -0.37 1.55 19.44
CA THR A 81 -1.39 0.51 19.63
C THR A 81 -1.32 -0.11 21.03
N THR A 82 -2.48 -0.32 21.65
CA THR A 82 -2.59 -1.23 22.80
C THR A 82 -2.50 -2.69 22.31
N PRO A 83 -2.27 -3.67 23.21
CA PRO A 83 -2.30 -5.09 22.84
C PRO A 83 -3.61 -5.52 22.17
N GLU A 84 -4.75 -5.07 22.68
CA GLU A 84 -6.08 -5.42 22.17
C GLU A 84 -6.28 -4.84 20.75
N HIS A 85 -5.89 -3.58 20.55
CA HIS A 85 -5.99 -2.95 19.24
C HIS A 85 -5.05 -3.59 18.21
N ARG A 86 -3.87 -4.05 18.65
CA ARG A 86 -2.93 -4.77 17.79
C ARG A 86 -3.54 -6.08 17.30
N ASP A 87 -4.26 -6.80 18.15
CA ASP A 87 -4.87 -8.07 17.79
C ASP A 87 -6.05 -7.84 16.81
N TRP A 88 -6.83 -6.78 17.01
CA TRP A 88 -7.83 -6.31 16.05
C TRP A 88 -7.23 -5.92 14.68
N CYS A 89 -6.06 -5.27 14.68
CA CYS A 89 -5.31 -4.95 13.47
C CYS A 89 -4.83 -6.23 12.77
N ARG A 90 -4.26 -7.18 13.53
CA ARG A 90 -3.75 -8.45 13.02
C ARG A 90 -4.82 -9.23 12.28
N GLU A 91 -6.03 -9.30 12.82
CA GLU A 91 -7.16 -9.98 12.17
C GLU A 91 -7.46 -9.39 10.77
N ARG A 92 -7.47 -8.05 10.65
CA ARG A 92 -7.71 -7.37 9.37
C ARG A 92 -6.59 -7.56 8.37
N ILE A 93 -5.35 -7.54 8.84
CA ILE A 93 -4.17 -7.81 8.02
C ILE A 93 -4.25 -9.25 7.49
N ALA A 94 -4.54 -10.22 8.37
CA ALA A 94 -4.70 -11.62 7.98
C ALA A 94 -5.83 -11.81 6.96
N GLY A 95 -6.97 -11.13 7.12
CA GLY A 95 -8.05 -11.15 6.14
C GLY A 95 -7.63 -10.62 4.76
N GLY A 96 -6.79 -9.59 4.71
CA GLY A 96 -6.19 -9.08 3.48
C GLY A 96 -5.22 -10.08 2.85
N ALA A 97 -4.31 -10.64 3.65
CA ALA A 97 -3.33 -11.63 3.20
C ALA A 97 -4.02 -12.87 2.62
N ALA A 98 -5.02 -13.43 3.32
CA ALA A 98 -5.78 -14.58 2.87
C ALA A 98 -6.46 -14.34 1.52
N LYS A 99 -7.07 -13.16 1.34
CA LYS A 99 -7.69 -12.77 0.06
C LYS A 99 -6.68 -12.71 -1.10
N ALA A 100 -5.43 -12.35 -0.82
CA ALA A 100 -4.35 -12.30 -1.80
C ALA A 100 -3.58 -13.64 -1.94
N GLY A 101 -3.98 -14.69 -1.23
CA GLY A 101 -3.24 -15.97 -1.21
C GLY A 101 -1.88 -15.89 -0.51
N ARG A 102 -1.71 -14.91 0.38
CA ARG A 102 -0.48 -14.66 1.14
C ARG A 102 -0.62 -15.15 2.58
N LYS A 103 0.51 -15.43 3.22
CA LYS A 103 0.60 -15.84 4.64
C LYS A 103 0.80 -14.64 5.54
#